data_AF-A0A430B1V3-F1
#
_entry.id   AF-A0A430B1V3-F1
#
_cell.length_a   1.000
_cell.length_b   1.000
_cell.length_c   1.000
_cell.angle_alpha   90.00
_cell.angle_beta   90.00
_cell.angle_gamma   90.00
#
_symmetry.space_group_name_H-M   'P 1'
#
loop_
_entity.id
_entity.type
_entity.pdbx_description
1 polymer ?
#
loop_
_entity_poly.entity_id
_entity_poly.type
_entity_poly.pdbx_seq_one_letter_code
_entity_poly.pdbx_strand_id
1 'polypeptide(L)'
;MGISEKKQKEYYQAFLNRDSTYDGIFFIGIKTTGIFCHATCSARKPKFENCDFFNDAESALIAGYRPCKKCLPLSFPGEMPEEVRVMVEAVEQEPEKRWTEKDFEALGMHSATARRKFKQFYGMTFVQYARSRRMGLAFSAIRKGQKVIDNQLEAGYESSSGFHDAFTKIMGDVPSKAKDLRILFADWFNTPLGPMVSVADDDFLYLLEFADRRALEREIERLRKRMKVRILPGKTKISQQIAEEMGQYFTGNLRTFKTPLFLSGTPFQQKVWQALTTIPYGETKSYKDLAQAVGIPTGYRAIGNANGANQLAIIIPCHRVVKSSGELGGYGGKPYRKEWLLNFEKGELDGKGKM
;
A
#
# COMPACT_ATOMS: atom_id res chain seq x y z
N MET A 1 -10.26 -3.86 -4.24
CA MET A 1 -10.89 -4.94 -5.03
C MET A 1 -9.88 -5.40 -6.06
N GLY A 2 -9.53 -6.68 -6.09
CA GLY A 2 -8.62 -7.17 -7.13
C GLY A 2 -9.43 -7.32 -8.40
N ILE A 3 -8.93 -6.86 -9.53
CA ILE A 3 -9.67 -7.04 -10.78
C ILE A 3 -9.54 -8.52 -11.18
N SER A 4 -10.66 -9.25 -11.19
CA SER A 4 -10.74 -10.66 -11.61
C SER A 4 -10.09 -10.87 -12.98
N GLU A 5 -9.43 -12.01 -13.23
CA GLU A 5 -8.80 -12.29 -14.55
C GLU A 5 -9.78 -12.16 -15.73
N LYS A 6 -11.05 -12.55 -15.55
CA LYS A 6 -12.11 -12.33 -16.54
C LYS A 6 -12.31 -10.84 -16.83
N LYS A 7 -12.41 -10.02 -15.78
CA LYS A 7 -12.46 -8.55 -15.91
C LYS A 7 -11.15 -7.97 -16.48
N GLN A 8 -9.99 -8.53 -16.17
CA GLN A 8 -8.73 -8.06 -16.75
C GLN A 8 -8.72 -8.28 -18.27
N LYS A 9 -9.19 -9.44 -18.75
CA LYS A 9 -9.34 -9.71 -20.19
C LYS A 9 -10.37 -8.78 -20.83
N GLU A 10 -11.49 -8.54 -20.17
CA GLU A 10 -12.51 -7.57 -20.58
C GLU A 10 -11.94 -6.14 -20.66
N TYR A 11 -11.27 -5.66 -19.62
CA TYR A 11 -10.62 -4.36 -19.57
C TYR A 11 -9.50 -4.24 -20.59
N TYR A 12 -8.75 -5.32 -20.83
CA TYR A 12 -7.76 -5.34 -21.90
C TYR A 12 -8.43 -5.17 -23.27
N GLN A 13 -9.54 -5.87 -23.53
CA GLN A 13 -10.28 -5.71 -24.77
C GLN A 13 -10.85 -4.30 -24.91
N ALA A 14 -11.43 -3.74 -23.85
CA ALA A 14 -11.89 -2.35 -23.82
C ALA A 14 -10.74 -1.36 -24.11
N PHE A 15 -9.55 -1.62 -23.55
CA PHE A 15 -8.36 -0.83 -23.83
C PHE A 15 -7.88 -0.98 -25.28
N LEU A 16 -7.93 -2.16 -25.88
CA LEU A 16 -7.62 -2.35 -27.31
C LEU A 16 -8.60 -1.58 -28.19
N ASN A 17 -9.89 -1.65 -27.86
CA ASN A 17 -10.98 -1.00 -28.58
C ASN A 17 -11.05 0.51 -28.33
N ARG A 18 -10.31 1.03 -27.34
CA ARG A 18 -10.40 2.42 -26.85
C ARG A 18 -11.81 2.80 -26.42
N ASP A 19 -12.49 1.87 -25.76
CA ASP A 19 -13.88 2.00 -25.37
C ASP A 19 -14.05 3.08 -24.28
N SER A 20 -14.76 4.16 -24.61
CA SER A 20 -15.03 5.27 -23.70
C SER A 20 -16.01 4.92 -22.59
N THR A 21 -16.81 3.86 -22.73
CA THR A 21 -17.73 3.41 -21.67
C THR A 21 -16.98 2.88 -20.44
N TYR A 22 -15.74 2.45 -20.64
CA TYR A 22 -14.85 2.00 -19.56
C TYR A 22 -13.93 3.11 -19.04
N ASP A 23 -14.10 4.35 -19.50
CA ASP A 23 -13.27 5.44 -19.03
C ASP A 23 -13.56 5.77 -17.56
N GLY A 24 -12.50 5.92 -16.77
CA GLY A 24 -12.58 6.04 -15.31
C GLY A 24 -13.04 4.77 -14.55
N ILE A 25 -13.48 3.71 -15.24
CA ILE A 25 -13.85 2.42 -14.60
C ILE A 25 -12.60 1.65 -14.18
N PHE A 26 -11.54 1.71 -14.99
CA PHE A 26 -10.26 1.11 -14.67
C PHE A 26 -9.09 1.92 -15.23
N PHE A 27 -7.91 1.64 -14.69
CA PHE A 27 -6.63 2.12 -15.16
C PHE A 27 -5.75 0.93 -15.53
N ILE A 28 -4.99 1.06 -16.62
CA ILE A 28 -4.06 0.02 -17.08
C ILE A 28 -2.62 0.50 -16.92
N GLY A 29 -1.83 -0.20 -16.11
CA GLY A 29 -0.39 0.02 -15.93
C GLY A 29 0.41 -0.84 -16.89
N ILE A 30 1.32 -0.23 -17.64
CA ILE A 30 2.17 -0.89 -18.63
C ILE A 30 3.53 -1.20 -18.00
N LYS A 31 3.78 -2.49 -17.71
CA LYS A 31 4.96 -2.96 -16.95
C LYS A 31 6.28 -2.50 -17.56
N THR A 32 6.36 -2.50 -18.89
CA THR A 32 7.57 -2.17 -19.65
C THR A 32 7.94 -0.70 -19.58
N THR A 33 6.97 0.20 -19.61
CA THR A 33 7.21 1.66 -19.60
C THR A 33 7.02 2.29 -18.23
N GLY A 34 6.40 1.60 -17.28
CA GLY A 34 6.04 2.14 -15.97
C GLY A 34 5.00 3.27 -16.07
N ILE A 35 4.12 3.24 -17.07
CA ILE A 35 3.09 4.26 -17.31
C ILE A 35 1.72 3.64 -17.09
N PHE A 36 0.78 4.33 -16.44
CA PHE A 36 -0.63 3.93 -16.46
C PHE A 36 -1.49 4.86 -17.32
N CYS A 37 -2.59 4.32 -17.86
CA CYS A 37 -3.44 4.94 -18.87
C CYS A 37 -4.94 4.71 -18.59
N HIS A 38 -5.78 5.54 -19.21
CA HIS A 38 -7.21 5.28 -19.42
C HIS A 38 -7.45 4.22 -20.50
N ALA A 39 -8.67 3.66 -20.53
CA ALA A 39 -9.14 2.73 -21.55
C ALA A 39 -9.01 3.33 -22.98
N THR A 40 -9.31 4.64 -23.10
CA THR A 40 -9.34 5.40 -24.37
C THR A 40 -7.96 5.80 -24.91
N CYS A 41 -6.87 5.50 -24.20
CA CYS A 41 -5.54 6.02 -24.55
C CYS A 41 -5.10 5.62 -25.97
N SER A 42 -4.62 6.59 -26.76
CA SER A 42 -4.18 6.37 -28.14
C SER A 42 -2.76 5.77 -28.27
N ALA A 43 -2.03 5.60 -27.16
CA ALA A 43 -0.69 5.03 -27.17
C ALA A 43 -0.66 3.58 -27.71
N ARG A 44 0.52 3.15 -28.18
CA ARG A 44 0.75 1.78 -28.66
C ARG A 44 0.37 0.77 -27.58
N LYS A 45 -0.42 -0.24 -27.96
CA LYS A 45 -0.97 -1.24 -27.05
C LYS A 45 0.08 -2.34 -26.77
N PRO A 46 0.52 -2.54 -25.51
CA PRO A 46 1.38 -3.66 -25.14
C PRO A 46 0.60 -4.98 -25.09
N LYS A 47 1.32 -6.11 -25.05
CA LYS A 47 0.72 -7.45 -24.83
C LYS A 47 0.07 -7.54 -23.44
N PHE A 48 -0.98 -8.36 -23.31
CA PHE A 48 -1.72 -8.58 -22.06
C PHE A 48 -0.83 -8.92 -20.86
N GLU A 49 0.15 -9.80 -21.04
CA GLU A 49 1.11 -10.20 -19.99
C GLU A 49 1.93 -9.02 -19.41
N ASN A 50 2.06 -7.94 -20.18
CA ASN A 50 2.76 -6.71 -19.81
C ASN A 50 1.85 -5.64 -19.20
N CYS A 51 0.64 -6.00 -18.81
CA CYS A 51 -0.35 -5.10 -18.22
C CYS A 51 -0.65 -5.47 -16.75
N ASP A 52 -0.78 -4.46 -15.91
CA ASP A 52 -1.46 -4.52 -14.61
C ASP A 52 -2.74 -3.69 -14.70
N PHE A 53 -3.77 -4.04 -13.93
CA PHE A 53 -5.05 -3.33 -13.93
C PHE A 53 -5.39 -2.81 -12.53
N PHE A 54 -5.94 -1.61 -12.45
CA PHE A 54 -6.29 -0.92 -11.20
C PHE A 54 -7.70 -0.34 -11.28
N ASN A 55 -8.45 -0.33 -10.17
CA ASN A 55 -9.78 0.31 -10.13
C ASN A 55 -9.70 1.81 -9.91
N ASP A 56 -8.55 2.31 -9.45
CA ASP A 56 -8.33 3.71 -9.14
C ASP A 56 -6.89 4.10 -9.44
N ALA A 57 -6.69 5.38 -9.72
CA ALA A 57 -5.39 5.91 -10.05
C ALA A 57 -4.42 5.90 -8.85
N GLU A 58 -4.91 6.03 -7.61
CA GLU A 58 -4.08 5.97 -6.38
C GLU A 58 -3.31 4.63 -6.34
N SER A 59 -4.01 3.53 -6.60
CA SER A 59 -3.45 2.18 -6.65
C SER A 59 -2.39 2.03 -7.75
N ALA A 60 -2.62 2.59 -8.94
CA ALA A 60 -1.64 2.58 -10.03
C ALA A 60 -0.37 3.37 -9.67
N LEU A 61 -0.53 4.55 -9.06
CA LEU A 61 0.57 5.39 -8.61
C LEU A 61 1.43 4.67 -7.58
N ILE A 62 0.81 4.04 -6.59
CA ILE A 62 1.50 3.31 -5.53
C ILE A 62 2.18 2.04 -6.05
N ALA A 63 1.59 1.38 -7.06
CA ALA A 63 2.22 0.27 -7.76
C ALA A 63 3.45 0.68 -8.61
N GLY A 64 3.80 1.97 -8.61
CA GLY A 64 5.00 2.52 -9.24
C GLY A 64 4.80 3.03 -10.67
N TYR A 65 3.55 3.10 -11.14
CA TYR A 65 3.24 3.64 -12.47
C TYR A 65 3.13 5.16 -12.42
N ARG A 66 3.70 5.87 -13.40
CA ARG A 66 3.49 7.30 -13.60
C ARG A 66 2.29 7.56 -14.52
N PRO A 67 1.59 8.69 -14.39
CA PRO A 67 0.48 9.01 -15.28
C PRO A 67 0.96 9.21 -16.73
N CYS A 68 0.17 8.73 -17.68
CA CYS A 68 0.44 8.93 -19.10
C CYS A 68 0.29 10.40 -19.49
N LYS A 69 1.29 10.94 -20.20
CA LYS A 69 1.25 12.31 -20.71
C LYS A 69 0.30 12.50 -21.91
N LYS A 70 -0.16 11.40 -22.53
CA LYS A 70 -1.05 11.45 -23.72
C LYS A 70 -2.52 11.45 -23.36
N CYS A 71 -2.96 10.51 -22.53
CA CYS A 71 -4.36 10.42 -22.13
C CYS A 71 -4.66 11.12 -20.80
N LEU A 72 -3.63 11.67 -20.14
CA LEU A 72 -3.74 12.40 -18.88
C LEU A 72 -4.68 11.68 -17.90
N PRO A 73 -4.34 10.46 -17.43
CA PRO A 73 -5.26 9.55 -16.74
C PRO A 73 -5.71 10.01 -15.36
N LEU A 74 -5.32 11.20 -14.97
CA LEU A 74 -5.79 11.83 -13.77
C LEU A 74 -6.87 12.87 -14.13
N SER A 75 -6.84 13.45 -15.32
CA SER A 75 -7.81 14.45 -15.75
C SER A 75 -9.17 13.80 -16.03
N PHE A 76 -10.25 14.33 -15.44
CA PHE A 76 -11.63 14.05 -15.92
C PHE A 76 -11.81 14.59 -17.34
N PRO A 77 -12.80 14.11 -18.12
CA PRO A 77 -13.14 14.73 -19.40
C PRO A 77 -13.57 16.19 -19.18
N GLY A 78 -12.65 17.11 -19.44
CA GLY A 78 -12.76 18.55 -19.21
C GLY A 78 -11.37 19.18 -19.10
N GLU A 79 -11.24 20.47 -19.43
CA GLU A 79 -9.98 21.19 -19.25
C GLU A 79 -9.59 21.19 -17.76
N MET A 80 -8.41 20.64 -17.47
CA MET A 80 -7.85 20.64 -16.12
C MET A 80 -7.53 22.09 -15.73
N PRO A 81 -8.02 22.60 -14.58
CA PRO A 81 -7.71 23.95 -14.15
C PRO A 81 -6.20 24.13 -14.04
N GLU A 82 -5.71 25.31 -14.42
CA GLU A 82 -4.28 25.62 -14.42
C GLU A 82 -3.64 25.35 -13.07
N GLU A 83 -4.33 25.65 -11.98
CA GLU A 83 -3.78 25.47 -10.64
C GLU A 83 -3.61 23.99 -10.28
N VAL A 84 -4.45 23.11 -10.86
CA VAL A 84 -4.29 21.66 -10.73
C VAL A 84 -3.11 21.16 -11.56
N ARG A 85 -2.93 21.71 -12.77
CA ARG A 85 -1.77 21.42 -13.61
C ARG A 85 -0.45 21.73 -12.92
N VAL A 86 -0.33 22.96 -12.42
CA VAL A 86 0.86 23.45 -11.70
C VAL A 86 1.19 22.56 -10.51
N MET A 87 0.18 22.16 -9.73
CA MET A 87 0.35 21.25 -8.60
C MET A 87 0.88 19.86 -9.01
N VAL A 88 0.33 19.28 -10.09
CA VAL A 88 0.81 17.99 -10.60
C VAL A 88 2.23 18.09 -11.13
N GLU A 89 2.53 19.14 -11.89
CA GLU A 89 3.88 19.38 -12.42
C GLU A 89 4.91 19.55 -11.30
N ALA A 90 4.56 20.29 -10.25
CA ALA A 90 5.45 20.48 -9.11
C ALA A 90 5.71 19.15 -8.35
N VAL A 91 4.72 18.26 -8.26
CA VAL A 91 4.93 16.91 -7.72
C VAL A 91 5.77 16.04 -8.66
N GLU A 92 5.59 16.12 -9.98
CA GLU A 92 6.39 15.32 -10.92
C GLU A 92 7.83 15.84 -11.06
N GLN A 93 8.09 17.12 -10.79
CA GLN A 93 9.44 17.69 -10.68
C GLN A 93 10.15 17.26 -9.40
N GLU A 94 9.45 17.23 -8.27
CA GLU A 94 10.00 16.81 -6.97
C GLU A 94 9.16 15.69 -6.31
N PRO A 95 9.13 14.48 -6.90
CA PRO A 95 8.20 13.41 -6.49
C PRO A 95 8.47 12.82 -5.10
N GLU A 96 9.63 13.09 -4.52
CA GLU A 96 10.01 12.68 -3.16
C GLU A 96 9.57 13.68 -2.07
N LYS A 97 9.23 14.92 -2.46
CA LYS A 97 9.04 16.03 -1.52
C LYS A 97 7.92 15.77 -0.52
N ARG A 98 8.15 16.19 0.73
CA ARG A 98 7.11 16.30 1.76
C ARG A 98 6.57 17.72 1.74
N TRP A 99 5.31 17.83 1.37
CA TRP A 99 4.63 19.10 1.19
C TRP A 99 4.15 19.67 2.52
N THR A 100 4.46 20.94 2.74
CA THR A 100 4.13 21.75 3.92
C THR A 100 3.28 22.94 3.53
N GLU A 101 2.72 23.68 4.49
CA GLU A 101 1.91 24.88 4.17
C GLU A 101 2.71 25.92 3.38
N LYS A 102 4.01 26.10 3.69
CA LYS A 102 4.92 27.00 2.96
C LYS A 102 5.05 26.64 1.48
N ASP A 103 4.96 25.37 1.13
CA ASP A 103 5.02 24.93 -0.27
C ASP A 103 3.75 25.30 -1.03
N PHE A 104 2.59 25.27 -0.38
CA PHE A 104 1.35 25.73 -1.00
C PHE A 104 1.36 27.25 -1.18
N GLU A 105 1.85 27.99 -0.18
CA GLU A 105 2.03 29.45 -0.25
C GLU A 105 2.95 29.83 -1.42
N ALA A 106 4.06 29.11 -1.63
CA ALA A 106 4.96 29.31 -2.77
C ALA A 106 4.30 29.03 -4.14
N LEU A 107 3.28 28.16 -4.18
CA LEU A 107 2.45 27.91 -5.36
C LEU A 107 1.28 28.90 -5.50
N GLY A 108 1.21 29.93 -4.65
CA GLY A 108 0.16 30.94 -4.67
C GLY A 108 -1.21 30.43 -4.21
N MET A 109 -1.25 29.40 -3.35
CA MET A 109 -2.51 28.81 -2.88
C MET A 109 -2.45 28.31 -1.44
N HIS A 110 -3.62 28.02 -0.85
CA HIS A 110 -3.70 27.36 0.46
C HIS A 110 -3.92 25.85 0.33
N SER A 111 -3.42 25.07 1.29
CA SER A 111 -3.56 23.61 1.30
C SER A 111 -5.02 23.15 1.28
N ALA A 112 -5.93 23.91 1.88
CA ALA A 112 -7.37 23.66 1.85
C ALA A 112 -7.96 23.74 0.41
N THR A 113 -7.51 24.73 -0.37
CA THR A 113 -7.89 24.91 -1.77
C THR A 113 -7.33 23.79 -2.63
N ALA A 114 -6.04 23.48 -2.47
CA ALA A 114 -5.38 22.35 -3.13
C ALA A 114 -6.12 21.04 -2.86
N ARG A 115 -6.46 20.77 -1.59
CA ARG A 115 -7.24 19.61 -1.17
C ARG A 115 -8.61 19.54 -1.85
N ARG A 116 -9.37 20.64 -1.87
CA ARG A 116 -10.72 20.68 -2.47
C ARG A 116 -10.65 20.43 -3.97
N LYS A 117 -9.76 21.12 -4.68
CA LYS A 117 -9.57 20.95 -6.13
C LYS A 117 -9.12 19.53 -6.46
N PHE A 118 -8.10 19.01 -5.79
CA PHE A 118 -7.67 17.62 -6.02
C PHE A 118 -8.79 16.60 -5.73
N LYS A 119 -9.57 16.80 -4.66
CA LYS A 119 -10.68 15.89 -4.37
C LYS A 119 -11.77 15.92 -5.45
N GLN A 120 -12.02 17.09 -6.02
CA GLN A 120 -12.96 17.28 -7.13
C GLN A 120 -12.47 16.65 -8.43
N PHE A 121 -11.20 16.87 -8.80
CA PHE A 121 -10.64 16.45 -10.09
C PHE A 121 -9.99 15.07 -10.11
N TYR A 122 -9.55 14.55 -8.96
CA TYR A 122 -8.81 13.29 -8.87
C TYR A 122 -9.40 12.29 -7.87
N GLY A 123 -10.47 12.65 -7.17
CA GLY A 123 -11.07 11.80 -6.12
C GLY A 123 -10.16 11.58 -4.90
N MET A 124 -8.97 12.19 -4.86
CA MET A 124 -7.98 12.08 -3.79
C MET A 124 -7.47 13.47 -3.41
N THR A 125 -6.86 13.64 -2.24
CA THR A 125 -6.24 14.92 -1.89
C THR A 125 -4.86 15.07 -2.55
N PHE A 126 -4.39 16.31 -2.72
CA PHE A 126 -3.03 16.59 -3.17
C PHE A 126 -1.96 15.83 -2.36
N VAL A 127 -2.09 15.81 -1.03
CA VAL A 127 -1.18 15.09 -0.15
C VAL A 127 -1.23 13.57 -0.40
N GLN A 128 -2.41 13.00 -0.72
CA GLN A 128 -2.51 11.60 -1.11
C GLN A 128 -1.83 11.33 -2.44
N TYR A 129 -1.99 12.22 -3.42
CA TYR A 129 -1.32 12.13 -4.71
C TYR A 129 0.21 12.16 -4.56
N ALA A 130 0.76 13.20 -3.94
CA ALA A 130 2.19 13.36 -3.70
C ALA A 130 2.78 12.17 -2.92
N ARG A 131 2.08 11.70 -1.90
CA ARG A 131 2.48 10.52 -1.14
C ARG A 131 2.48 9.25 -1.98
N SER A 132 1.44 9.05 -2.79
CA SER A 132 1.33 7.89 -3.68
C SER A 132 2.44 7.87 -4.72
N ARG A 133 2.81 9.04 -5.27
CA ARG A 133 3.99 9.19 -6.15
C ARG A 133 5.28 8.80 -5.44
N ARG A 134 5.56 9.38 -4.27
CA ARG A 134 6.75 9.05 -3.48
C ARG A 134 6.85 7.56 -3.21
N MET A 135 5.76 6.93 -2.78
CA MET A 135 5.73 5.50 -2.52
C MET A 135 5.92 4.67 -3.78
N GLY A 136 5.28 5.06 -4.88
CA GLY A 136 5.46 4.43 -6.18
C GLY A 136 6.92 4.43 -6.66
N LEU A 137 7.71 5.46 -6.34
CA LEU A 137 9.13 5.47 -6.65
C LEU A 137 9.89 4.36 -5.94
N ALA A 138 9.65 4.16 -4.64
CA ALA A 138 10.26 3.06 -3.89
C ALA A 138 9.88 1.69 -4.46
N PHE A 139 8.60 1.47 -4.77
CA PHE A 139 8.13 0.24 -5.42
C PHE A 139 8.80 0.00 -6.77
N SER A 140 8.87 1.04 -7.61
CA SER A 140 9.50 0.99 -8.92
C SER A 140 10.99 0.70 -8.80
N ALA A 141 11.67 1.32 -7.83
CA ALA A 141 13.07 1.10 -7.53
C ALA A 141 13.35 -0.35 -7.13
N ILE A 142 12.44 -1.02 -6.43
CA ILE A 142 12.62 -2.42 -6.01
C ILE A 142 12.35 -3.39 -7.13
N ARG A 143 11.31 -3.10 -7.92
CA ARG A 143 10.99 -3.89 -9.12
C ARG A 143 12.12 -3.81 -10.15
N LYS A 144 12.79 -2.65 -10.28
CA LYS A 144 13.97 -2.47 -11.14
C LYS A 144 15.26 -2.97 -10.49
N GLY A 145 15.41 -2.74 -9.18
CA GLY A 145 16.55 -3.12 -8.36
C GLY A 145 16.69 -4.64 -8.19
N GLN A 146 15.61 -5.41 -8.32
CA GLN A 146 15.68 -6.87 -8.48
C GLN A 146 16.52 -7.32 -9.68
N LYS A 147 16.78 -6.46 -10.67
CA LYS A 147 17.70 -6.76 -11.80
C LYS A 147 19.11 -6.20 -11.62
N VAL A 148 19.31 -5.33 -10.62
CA VAL A 148 20.57 -4.59 -10.42
C VAL A 148 21.32 -5.12 -9.19
N ILE A 149 20.61 -5.56 -8.15
CA ILE A 149 21.17 -6.13 -6.91
C ILE A 149 21.91 -7.45 -7.20
N ASP A 150 21.46 -8.25 -8.16
CA ASP A 150 22.17 -9.48 -8.59
C ASP A 150 23.60 -9.19 -9.11
N ASN A 151 23.87 -7.96 -9.56
CA ASN A 151 25.19 -7.55 -10.08
C ASN A 151 25.98 -6.63 -9.11
N GLN A 152 25.36 -6.12 -8.03
CA GLN A 152 25.97 -5.11 -7.15
C GLN A 152 26.45 -5.67 -5.80
N LEU A 153 26.18 -6.95 -5.51
CA LEU A 153 26.76 -7.62 -4.33
C LEU A 153 28.26 -7.96 -4.50
N GLU A 154 28.80 -7.95 -5.72
CA GLU A 154 30.24 -8.13 -5.98
C GLU A 154 31.04 -6.81 -6.05
N ALA A 155 30.38 -5.68 -6.32
CA ALA A 155 31.04 -4.39 -6.47
C ALA A 155 30.60 -3.44 -5.37
N GLY A 156 31.48 -3.23 -4.40
CA GLY A 156 31.33 -2.22 -3.35
C GLY A 156 30.91 -0.87 -3.96
N TYR A 157 29.68 -0.48 -3.63
CA TYR A 157 29.02 0.82 -3.79
C TYR A 157 29.71 1.84 -4.70
N GLU A 158 29.09 2.15 -5.84
CA GLU A 158 28.97 3.53 -6.34
C GLU A 158 27.85 3.66 -7.39
N SER A 159 26.99 4.66 -7.21
CA SER A 159 25.96 5.22 -8.12
C SER A 159 24.51 4.66 -8.13
N SER A 160 23.58 5.49 -7.63
CA SER A 160 22.55 6.16 -8.46
C SER A 160 21.74 7.17 -7.63
N SER A 161 21.90 8.46 -7.94
CA SER A 161 21.57 9.60 -7.07
C SER A 161 20.07 9.92 -6.88
N GLY A 162 19.16 9.35 -7.68
CA GLY A 162 17.70 9.43 -7.41
C GLY A 162 17.11 8.16 -6.78
N PHE A 163 17.83 7.04 -6.90
CA PHE A 163 17.46 5.75 -6.31
C PHE A 163 17.70 5.74 -4.80
N HIS A 164 18.87 6.26 -4.39
CA HIS A 164 19.24 6.30 -2.97
C HIS A 164 18.39 7.32 -2.20
N ASP A 165 18.15 8.51 -2.75
CA ASP A 165 17.48 9.60 -2.00
C ASP A 165 16.00 9.33 -1.69
N ALA A 166 15.20 8.85 -2.66
CA ALA A 166 13.80 8.46 -2.44
C ALA A 166 13.69 7.33 -1.42
N PHE A 167 14.55 6.32 -1.56
CA PHE A 167 14.56 5.13 -0.72
C PHE A 167 15.00 5.48 0.70
N THR A 168 16.12 6.20 0.85
CA THR A 168 16.68 6.65 2.13
C THR A 168 15.74 7.60 2.87
N LYS A 169 14.93 8.43 2.20
CA LYS A 169 13.93 9.29 2.89
C LYS A 169 12.71 8.54 3.42
N ILE A 170 12.32 7.43 2.78
CA ILE A 170 11.19 6.59 3.22
C ILE A 170 11.65 5.58 4.28
N MET A 171 12.83 5.02 4.08
CA MET A 171 13.39 3.92 4.88
C MET A 171 14.34 4.42 5.98
N GLY A 172 14.66 5.71 5.96
CA GLY A 172 15.43 6.45 6.96
C GLY A 172 16.93 6.51 6.66
N ASP A 173 17.54 7.60 7.12
CA ASP A 173 18.97 7.87 7.00
C ASP A 173 19.80 7.23 8.14
N VAL A 174 21.06 6.92 7.87
CA VAL A 174 21.93 6.07 8.68
C VAL A 174 22.47 6.77 9.95
N PRO A 175 22.47 6.13 11.14
CA PRO A 175 23.42 6.49 12.19
C PRO A 175 24.82 6.01 11.80
N SER A 176 25.72 6.94 11.53
CA SER A 176 27.07 6.73 10.97
C SER A 176 28.05 5.92 11.83
N LYS A 177 27.64 5.39 12.99
CA LYS A 177 28.55 4.84 14.02
C LYS A 177 28.12 3.52 14.68
N ALA A 178 27.53 2.58 13.94
CA ALA A 178 27.23 1.26 14.54
C ALA A 178 27.71 0.12 13.64
N LYS A 179 28.79 -0.53 14.07
CA LYS A 179 29.37 -1.74 13.47
C LYS A 179 28.45 -2.97 13.58
N ASP A 180 27.38 -2.89 14.39
CA ASP A 180 26.43 -3.97 14.68
C ASP A 180 24.97 -3.63 14.29
N LEU A 181 24.75 -2.91 13.19
CA LEU A 181 23.37 -2.61 12.76
C LEU A 181 22.74 -3.85 12.14
N ARG A 182 21.77 -4.45 12.86
CA ARG A 182 20.86 -5.46 12.30
C ARG A 182 20.13 -4.86 11.10
N ILE A 183 20.12 -5.60 10.00
CA ILE A 183 19.47 -5.21 8.75
C ILE A 183 18.14 -5.95 8.67
N LEU A 184 17.07 -5.22 8.39
CA LEU A 184 15.81 -5.77 7.90
C LEU A 184 15.71 -5.46 6.41
N PHE A 185 14.99 -6.30 5.69
CA PHE A 185 14.68 -6.11 4.30
C PHE A 185 13.21 -5.81 4.12
N ALA A 186 12.90 -4.90 3.21
CA ALA A 186 11.56 -4.58 2.82
C ALA A 186 11.30 -5.11 1.41
N ASP A 187 10.21 -5.86 1.28
CA ASP A 187 9.75 -6.43 0.02
C ASP A 187 8.30 -6.02 -0.25
N TRP A 188 7.99 -5.84 -1.53
CA TRP A 188 6.74 -5.28 -1.99
C TRP A 188 6.06 -6.19 -2.98
N PHE A 189 4.77 -6.42 -2.76
CA PHE A 189 3.97 -7.31 -3.60
C PHE A 189 2.53 -6.79 -3.75
N ASN A 190 1.88 -7.22 -4.82
CA ASN A 190 0.52 -6.82 -5.12
C ASN A 190 -0.49 -7.76 -4.45
N THR A 191 -1.61 -7.21 -4.00
CA THR A 191 -2.77 -7.98 -3.55
C THR A 191 -4.04 -7.45 -4.21
N PRO A 192 -5.16 -8.20 -4.18
CA PRO A 192 -6.47 -7.69 -4.57
C PRO A 192 -6.87 -6.38 -3.87
N LEU A 193 -6.35 -6.10 -2.68
CA LEU A 193 -6.67 -4.89 -1.92
C LEU A 193 -5.66 -3.75 -2.12
N GLY A 194 -4.80 -3.91 -3.12
CA GLY A 194 -3.74 -2.98 -3.45
C GLY A 194 -2.36 -3.50 -3.03
N PRO A 195 -1.31 -2.76 -3.36
CA PRO A 195 0.05 -3.13 -3.00
C PRO A 195 0.29 -3.14 -1.48
N MET A 196 1.04 -4.15 -1.03
CA MET A 196 1.49 -4.31 0.35
C MET A 196 3.01 -4.25 0.44
N VAL A 197 3.50 -3.86 1.62
CA VAL A 197 4.91 -3.91 2.02
C VAL A 197 5.07 -4.86 3.18
N SER A 198 6.08 -5.71 3.11
CA SER A 198 6.61 -6.49 4.23
C SER A 198 7.95 -5.91 4.67
N VAL A 199 8.26 -5.96 5.96
CA VAL A 199 9.60 -5.72 6.51
C VAL A 199 9.96 -6.91 7.37
N ALA A 200 11.03 -7.60 7.02
CA ALA A 200 11.43 -8.87 7.61
C ALA A 200 12.95 -9.03 7.65
N ASP A 201 13.45 -9.92 8.51
CA ASP A 201 14.73 -10.60 8.29
C ASP A 201 14.46 -12.06 7.88
N ASP A 202 15.44 -12.95 8.01
CA ASP A 202 15.26 -14.38 7.69
C ASP A 202 14.53 -15.17 8.77
N ASP A 203 14.29 -14.58 9.94
CA ASP A 203 13.67 -15.26 11.08
C ASP A 203 12.25 -14.76 11.37
N PHE A 204 11.98 -13.45 11.23
CA PHE A 204 10.70 -12.85 11.61
C PHE A 204 10.18 -11.77 10.66
N LEU A 205 8.86 -11.67 10.60
CA LEU A 205 8.11 -10.58 9.99
C LEU A 205 7.85 -9.48 11.03
N TYR A 206 8.32 -8.27 10.77
CA TYR A 206 8.22 -7.12 11.68
C TYR A 206 7.07 -6.17 11.33
N LEU A 207 6.76 -6.07 10.03
CA LEU A 207 5.71 -5.22 9.51
C LEU A 207 5.13 -5.85 8.25
N LEU A 208 3.81 -5.79 8.13
CA LEU A 208 3.06 -6.11 6.92
C LEU A 208 1.90 -5.13 6.82
N GLU A 209 1.94 -4.23 5.84
CA GLU A 209 0.90 -3.23 5.69
C GLU A 209 0.62 -2.82 4.24
N PHE A 210 -0.55 -2.24 4.02
CA PHE A 210 -0.87 -1.61 2.75
C PHE A 210 -0.04 -0.36 2.53
N ALA A 211 0.54 -0.24 1.33
CA ALA A 211 1.40 0.89 1.03
C ALA A 211 0.65 2.23 1.12
N ASP A 212 -0.61 2.29 0.72
CA ASP A 212 -1.41 3.52 0.83
C ASP A 212 -1.77 3.93 2.28
N ARG A 213 -1.46 3.12 3.31
CA ARG A 213 -1.82 3.42 4.71
C ARG A 213 -1.11 4.68 5.22
N ARG A 214 -1.84 5.73 5.58
CA ARG A 214 -1.30 7.03 6.05
C ARG A 214 -0.23 6.94 7.13
N ALA A 215 -0.33 5.96 8.02
CA ALA A 215 0.58 5.81 9.14
C ALA A 215 1.88 5.06 8.79
N LEU A 216 1.97 4.42 7.62
CA LEU A 216 3.05 3.50 7.26
C LEU A 216 4.45 4.12 7.39
N GLU A 217 4.68 5.31 6.85
CA GLU A 217 5.99 5.98 6.93
C GLU A 217 6.42 6.21 8.39
N ARG A 218 5.47 6.60 9.24
CA ARG A 218 5.73 6.78 10.67
C ARG A 218 5.96 5.45 11.37
N GLU A 219 5.31 4.38 10.92
CA GLU A 219 5.47 3.03 11.48
C GLU A 219 6.83 2.44 11.14
N ILE A 220 7.27 2.57 9.89
CA ILE A 220 8.62 2.21 9.43
C ILE A 220 9.66 3.01 10.24
N GLU A 221 9.49 4.33 10.38
CA GLU A 221 10.43 5.16 11.15
C GLU A 221 10.47 4.78 12.63
N ARG A 222 9.32 4.47 13.24
CA ARG A 222 9.27 3.97 14.62
C ARG A 222 9.94 2.62 14.78
N LEU A 223 9.70 1.69 13.85
CA LEU A 223 10.33 0.37 13.84
C LEU A 223 11.86 0.54 13.78
N ARG A 224 12.35 1.34 12.84
CA ARG A 224 13.75 1.67 12.66
C ARG A 224 14.41 2.22 13.92
N LYS A 225 13.83 3.26 14.52
CA LYS A 225 14.35 3.89 15.74
C LYS A 225 14.36 2.94 16.94
N ARG A 226 13.24 2.22 17.16
CA ARG A 226 13.08 1.35 18.33
C ARG A 226 14.00 0.13 18.24
N MET A 227 14.07 -0.50 17.07
CA MET A 227 14.88 -1.70 16.86
C MET A 227 16.35 -1.37 16.56
N LYS A 228 16.68 -0.10 16.33
CA LYS A 228 18.02 0.35 15.89
C LYS A 228 18.50 -0.44 14.67
N VAL A 229 17.60 -0.64 13.71
CA VAL A 229 17.87 -1.41 12.48
C VAL A 229 18.06 -0.49 11.29
N ARG A 230 18.71 -1.01 10.25
CA ARG A 230 18.58 -0.47 8.89
C ARG A 230 17.49 -1.23 8.16
N ILE A 231 16.77 -0.56 7.27
CA ILE A 231 15.80 -1.22 6.40
C ILE A 231 16.21 -1.00 4.95
N LEU A 232 16.58 -2.07 4.27
CA LEU A 232 17.04 -2.07 2.88
C LEU A 232 16.00 -2.73 1.98
N PRO A 233 16.01 -2.47 0.66
CA PRO A 233 15.15 -3.20 -0.24
C PRO A 233 15.73 -4.59 -0.46
N GLY A 234 14.89 -5.61 -0.44
CA GLY A 234 15.36 -6.97 -0.66
C GLY A 234 14.34 -8.00 -0.23
N LYS A 235 14.65 -9.26 -0.56
CA LYS A 235 13.84 -10.40 -0.18
C LYS A 235 14.55 -11.20 0.90
N THR A 236 13.78 -11.70 1.83
CA THR A 236 14.22 -12.69 2.83
C THR A 236 13.40 -13.95 2.66
N LYS A 237 13.82 -15.02 3.34
CA LYS A 237 13.01 -16.23 3.46
C LYS A 237 11.58 -15.92 3.93
N ILE A 238 11.46 -15.03 4.92
CA ILE A 238 10.18 -14.64 5.52
C ILE A 238 9.36 -13.75 4.58
N SER A 239 9.99 -12.81 3.87
CA SER A 239 9.27 -11.93 2.95
C SER A 239 8.67 -12.72 1.77
N GLN A 240 9.40 -13.74 1.29
CA GLN A 240 8.91 -14.64 0.25
C GLN A 240 7.77 -15.51 0.78
N GLN A 241 7.94 -16.12 1.97
CA GLN A 241 6.89 -16.92 2.60
C GLN A 241 5.60 -16.13 2.78
N ILE A 242 5.65 -14.90 3.32
CA ILE A 242 4.43 -14.12 3.52
C ILE A 242 3.78 -13.70 2.21
N ALA A 243 4.57 -13.41 1.17
CA ALA A 243 4.02 -13.10 -0.15
C ALA A 243 3.27 -14.30 -0.76
N GLU A 244 3.81 -15.50 -0.62
CA GLU A 244 3.17 -16.75 -1.03
C GLU A 244 1.91 -17.05 -0.21
N GLU A 245 2.00 -16.95 1.12
CA GLU A 245 0.85 -17.17 2.02
C GLU A 245 -0.27 -16.15 1.75
N MET A 246 0.06 -14.89 1.45
CA MET A 246 -0.91 -13.88 1.02
C MET A 246 -1.55 -14.25 -0.31
N GLY A 247 -0.76 -14.75 -1.28
CA GLY A 247 -1.28 -15.27 -2.54
C GLY A 247 -2.33 -16.36 -2.30
N GLN A 248 -2.02 -17.34 -1.46
CA GLN A 248 -2.94 -18.43 -1.10
C GLN A 248 -4.15 -17.96 -0.29
N TYR A 249 -3.98 -17.01 0.62
CA TYR A 249 -5.07 -16.41 1.38
C TYR A 249 -6.08 -15.77 0.44
N PHE A 250 -5.61 -14.93 -0.49
CA PHE A 250 -6.47 -14.26 -1.45
C PHE A 250 -7.03 -15.18 -2.54
N THR A 251 -6.61 -16.44 -2.65
CA THR A 251 -7.29 -17.46 -3.47
C THR A 251 -8.21 -18.37 -2.65
N GLY A 252 -8.34 -18.15 -1.34
CA GLY A 252 -9.17 -18.95 -0.43
C GLY A 252 -8.54 -20.27 0.00
N ASN A 253 -7.28 -20.53 -0.38
CA ASN A 253 -6.58 -21.78 -0.11
C ASN A 253 -5.85 -21.80 1.25
N LEU A 254 -5.72 -20.64 1.91
CA LEU A 254 -5.06 -20.51 3.20
C LEU A 254 -5.96 -19.80 4.21
N ARG A 255 -6.14 -20.43 5.37
CA ARG A 255 -6.92 -19.89 6.51
C ARG A 255 -6.05 -19.56 7.72
N THR A 256 -4.83 -20.10 7.78
CA THR A 256 -3.89 -19.94 8.89
C THR A 256 -2.50 -19.65 8.34
N PHE A 257 -1.92 -18.53 8.77
CA PHE A 257 -0.56 -18.14 8.42
C PHE A 257 0.46 -18.87 9.29
N LYS A 258 1.57 -19.29 8.70
CA LYS A 258 2.70 -19.91 9.42
C LYS A 258 3.89 -18.96 9.53
N THR A 259 3.83 -17.81 8.86
CA THR A 259 4.89 -16.81 8.92
C THR A 259 5.19 -16.39 10.37
N PRO A 260 6.44 -16.56 10.85
CA PRO A 260 6.84 -16.14 12.19
C PRO A 260 6.78 -14.61 12.35
N LEU A 261 6.22 -14.16 13.47
CA LEU A 261 5.93 -12.75 13.73
C LEU A 261 6.81 -12.17 14.83
N PHE A 262 7.33 -10.98 14.62
CA PHE A 262 7.91 -10.17 15.67
C PHE A 262 6.92 -9.11 16.16
N LEU A 263 6.34 -9.31 17.35
CA LEU A 263 5.36 -8.38 17.92
C LEU A 263 6.04 -7.20 18.59
N SER A 264 6.19 -6.12 17.82
CA SER A 264 7.00 -4.98 18.26
C SER A 264 6.29 -4.02 19.24
N GLY A 265 5.00 -4.22 19.53
CA GLY A 265 4.16 -3.32 20.37
C GLY A 265 4.47 -3.35 21.87
N THR A 266 3.76 -2.51 22.64
CA THR A 266 3.80 -2.57 24.11
C THR A 266 3.25 -3.91 24.63
N PRO A 267 3.57 -4.33 25.87
CA PRO A 267 3.02 -5.58 26.41
C PRO A 267 1.49 -5.67 26.32
N PHE A 268 0.80 -4.55 26.55
CA PHE A 268 -0.64 -4.45 26.36
C PHE A 268 -1.07 -4.65 24.90
N GLN A 269 -0.40 -4.01 23.95
CA GLN A 269 -0.68 -4.19 22.52
C GLN A 269 -0.44 -5.65 22.10
N GLN A 270 0.67 -6.26 22.53
CA GLN A 270 0.98 -7.66 22.23
C GLN A 270 -0.10 -8.60 22.78
N LYS A 271 -0.57 -8.38 24.01
CA LYS A 271 -1.68 -9.15 24.60
C LYS A 271 -2.97 -9.02 23.77
N VAL A 272 -3.32 -7.81 23.34
CA VAL A 272 -4.48 -7.58 22.47
C VAL A 272 -4.29 -8.30 21.12
N TRP A 273 -3.11 -8.20 20.52
CA TRP A 273 -2.82 -8.82 19.23
C TRP A 273 -2.82 -10.35 19.30
N GLN A 274 -2.31 -10.94 20.37
CA GLN A 274 -2.44 -12.38 20.62
C GLN A 274 -3.92 -12.78 20.72
N ALA A 275 -4.74 -12.01 21.43
CA ALA A 275 -6.18 -12.25 21.49
C ALA A 275 -6.90 -12.05 20.14
N LEU A 276 -6.37 -11.22 19.22
CA LEU A 276 -6.88 -11.14 17.86
C LEU A 276 -6.62 -12.43 17.08
N THR A 277 -5.45 -13.04 17.24
CA THR A 277 -5.08 -14.27 16.51
C THR A 277 -5.93 -15.49 16.88
N THR A 278 -6.66 -15.44 18.01
CA THR A 278 -7.59 -16.51 18.40
C THR A 278 -8.95 -16.40 17.73
N ILE A 279 -9.25 -15.29 17.04
CA ILE A 279 -10.50 -15.13 16.30
C ILE A 279 -10.42 -15.94 15.00
N PRO A 280 -11.27 -16.97 14.80
CA PRO A 280 -11.19 -17.84 13.63
C PRO A 280 -11.43 -17.11 12.31
N TYR A 281 -10.97 -17.72 11.21
CA TYR A 281 -11.27 -17.27 9.86
C TYR A 281 -12.78 -17.27 9.60
N GLY A 282 -13.33 -16.18 9.07
CA GLY A 282 -14.76 -16.05 8.78
C GLY A 282 -15.63 -15.65 9.98
N GLU A 283 -15.04 -15.58 11.18
CA GLU A 283 -15.72 -15.15 12.39
C GLU A 283 -15.40 -13.70 12.76
N THR A 284 -16.29 -13.08 13.53
CA THR A 284 -16.06 -11.76 14.10
C THR A 284 -16.29 -11.75 15.61
N LYS A 285 -15.60 -10.83 16.29
CA LYS A 285 -15.82 -10.53 17.72
C LYS A 285 -16.08 -9.04 17.88
N SER A 286 -16.83 -8.68 18.92
CA SER A 286 -17.00 -7.27 19.25
C SER A 286 -15.79 -6.74 20.03
N TYR A 287 -15.60 -5.41 20.02
CA TYR A 287 -14.63 -4.78 20.92
C TYR A 287 -14.88 -5.12 22.40
N LYS A 288 -16.12 -5.44 22.77
CA LYS A 288 -16.49 -5.85 24.13
C LYS A 288 -15.98 -7.26 24.44
N ASP A 289 -16.17 -8.20 23.52
CA ASP A 289 -15.69 -9.58 23.70
C ASP A 289 -14.15 -9.60 23.81
N LEU A 290 -13.48 -8.80 22.97
CA LEU A 290 -12.03 -8.67 23.02
C LEU A 290 -11.55 -8.02 24.32
N ALA A 291 -12.26 -7.00 24.82
CA ALA A 291 -11.95 -6.37 26.11
C ALA A 291 -12.08 -7.37 27.28
N GLN A 292 -13.10 -8.22 27.25
CA GLN A 292 -13.28 -9.29 28.23
C GLN A 292 -12.16 -10.33 28.15
N ALA A 293 -11.84 -10.82 26.94
CA ALA A 293 -10.78 -11.80 26.73
C ALA A 293 -9.39 -11.30 27.19
N VAL A 294 -9.11 -10.01 27.03
CA VAL A 294 -7.85 -9.38 27.46
C VAL A 294 -7.85 -9.04 28.96
N GLY A 295 -8.98 -9.14 29.65
CA GLY A 295 -9.12 -8.89 31.10
C GLY A 295 -9.30 -7.42 31.47
N ILE A 296 -9.81 -6.59 30.56
CA ILE A 296 -10.11 -5.17 30.79
C ILE A 296 -11.52 -4.81 30.28
N PRO A 297 -12.60 -5.33 30.90
CA PRO A 297 -13.95 -5.29 30.33
C PRO A 297 -14.50 -3.90 29.98
N THR A 298 -14.03 -2.84 30.64
CA THR A 298 -14.45 -1.45 30.40
C THR A 298 -13.50 -0.67 29.47
N GLY A 299 -12.38 -1.27 29.08
CA GLY A 299 -11.28 -0.64 28.35
C GLY A 299 -11.46 -0.55 26.83
N TYR A 300 -12.68 -0.34 26.33
CA TYR A 300 -12.98 -0.39 24.88
C TYR A 300 -12.12 0.55 24.04
N ARG A 301 -11.85 1.77 24.55
CA ARG A 301 -10.97 2.76 23.89
C ARG A 301 -9.52 2.26 23.80
N ALA A 302 -9.02 1.63 24.86
CA ALA A 302 -7.67 1.08 24.88
C ALA A 302 -7.53 -0.10 23.90
N ILE A 303 -8.53 -1.00 23.85
CA ILE A 303 -8.60 -2.07 22.85
C ILE A 303 -8.63 -1.50 21.44
N GLY A 304 -9.48 -0.50 21.17
CA GLY A 304 -9.57 0.15 19.86
C GLY A 304 -8.24 0.75 19.41
N ASN A 305 -7.54 1.44 20.31
CA ASN A 305 -6.21 1.99 20.04
C ASN A 305 -5.16 0.90 19.78
N ALA A 306 -5.17 -0.20 20.56
CA ALA A 306 -4.26 -1.33 20.35
C ALA A 306 -4.55 -2.06 19.02
N ASN A 307 -5.83 -2.26 18.67
CA ASN A 307 -6.25 -2.82 17.38
C ASN A 307 -5.79 -1.95 16.21
N GLY A 308 -5.95 -0.62 16.32
CA GLY A 308 -5.50 0.33 15.30
C GLY A 308 -3.99 0.46 15.19
N ALA A 309 -3.24 0.08 16.24
CA ALA A 309 -1.78 0.08 16.25
C ALA A 309 -1.16 -1.19 15.63
N ASN A 310 -1.98 -2.16 15.20
CA ASN A 310 -1.49 -3.35 14.50
C ASN A 310 -0.68 -2.95 13.25
N GLN A 311 0.52 -3.50 13.13
CA GLN A 311 1.46 -3.30 12.01
C GLN A 311 1.61 -4.57 11.15
N LEU A 312 0.86 -5.61 11.45
CA LEU A 312 0.88 -6.92 10.78
C LEU A 312 -0.54 -7.19 10.27
N ALA A 313 -0.96 -6.40 9.29
CA ALA A 313 -2.31 -6.45 8.72
C ALA A 313 -2.63 -7.82 8.14
N ILE A 314 -3.91 -8.20 8.17
CA ILE A 314 -4.47 -9.50 7.73
C ILE A 314 -4.01 -10.67 8.62
N ILE A 315 -2.69 -10.87 8.79
CA ILE A 315 -2.13 -11.95 9.59
C ILE A 315 -2.48 -11.84 11.08
N ILE A 316 -2.42 -10.63 11.65
CA ILE A 316 -3.08 -10.30 12.90
C ILE A 316 -4.45 -9.71 12.51
N PRO A 317 -5.56 -10.43 12.73
CA PRO A 317 -6.83 -10.16 12.04
C PRO A 317 -7.63 -9.04 12.71
N CYS A 318 -7.06 -7.82 12.75
CA CYS A 318 -7.70 -6.64 13.33
C CYS A 318 -8.97 -6.21 12.57
N HIS A 319 -9.21 -6.72 11.36
CA HIS A 319 -10.44 -6.56 10.58
C HIS A 319 -11.62 -7.38 11.14
N ARG A 320 -11.37 -8.46 11.88
CA ARG A 320 -12.40 -9.32 12.48
C ARG A 320 -13.08 -8.73 13.72
N VAL A 321 -12.62 -7.57 14.20
CA VAL A 321 -13.23 -6.87 15.34
C VAL A 321 -14.22 -5.82 14.89
N VAL A 322 -15.48 -5.94 15.27
CA VAL A 322 -16.58 -5.03 14.89
C VAL A 322 -17.22 -4.34 16.10
N LYS A 323 -18.08 -3.34 15.87
CA LYS A 323 -18.90 -2.79 16.96
C LYS A 323 -19.93 -3.85 17.40
N SER A 324 -20.42 -3.75 18.63
CA SER A 324 -21.48 -4.67 19.13
C SER A 324 -22.79 -4.57 18.33
N SER A 325 -23.01 -3.46 17.60
CA SER A 325 -24.14 -3.32 16.68
C SER A 325 -23.97 -4.07 15.35
N GLY A 326 -22.82 -4.72 15.11
CA GLY A 326 -22.46 -5.33 13.82
C GLY A 326 -21.87 -4.34 12.81
N GLU A 327 -21.94 -3.03 13.08
CA GLU A 327 -21.33 -2.01 12.23
C GLU A 327 -19.79 -2.11 12.19
N LEU A 328 -19.23 -1.69 11.05
CA LEU A 328 -17.79 -1.53 10.89
C LEU A 328 -17.28 -0.42 11.83
N GLY A 329 -16.41 -0.79 12.77
CA GLY A 329 -15.56 0.16 13.49
C GLY A 329 -14.45 0.73 12.60
N GLY A 330 -13.69 1.70 13.13
CA GLY A 330 -12.53 2.27 12.43
C GLY A 330 -11.50 1.21 12.04
N TYR A 331 -10.98 1.30 10.81
CA TYR A 331 -9.94 0.40 10.29
C TYR A 331 -8.74 1.20 9.77
N GLY A 332 -7.54 0.85 10.25
CA GLY A 332 -6.29 1.54 9.88
C GLY A 332 -6.00 1.50 8.37
N GLY A 333 -6.52 0.49 7.66
CA GLY A 333 -6.33 0.27 6.23
C GLY A 333 -7.48 0.74 5.32
N LYS A 334 -8.31 1.71 5.74
CA LYS A 334 -9.55 2.18 5.07
C LYS A 334 -10.77 1.24 5.26
N PRO A 335 -11.99 1.77 5.52
CA PRO A 335 -13.18 0.95 5.83
C PRO A 335 -13.51 -0.12 4.77
N TYR A 336 -13.37 0.21 3.48
CA TYR A 336 -13.69 -0.73 2.39
C TYR A 336 -12.86 -2.02 2.44
N ARG A 337 -11.61 -1.98 2.92
CA ARG A 337 -10.76 -3.19 3.02
C ARG A 337 -11.28 -4.13 4.08
N LYS A 338 -11.72 -3.58 5.21
CA LYS A 338 -12.28 -4.37 6.30
C LYS A 338 -13.54 -5.08 5.84
N GLU A 339 -14.44 -4.35 5.19
CA GLU A 339 -15.66 -4.91 4.60
C GLU A 339 -15.35 -6.04 3.60
N TRP A 340 -14.44 -5.77 2.66
CA TRP A 340 -14.05 -6.75 1.66
C TRP A 340 -13.45 -8.01 2.29
N LEU A 341 -12.55 -7.87 3.27
CA LEU A 341 -11.93 -9.02 3.96
C LEU A 341 -12.98 -9.83 4.72
N LEU A 342 -13.92 -9.17 5.40
CA LEU A 342 -14.99 -9.88 6.12
C LEU A 342 -15.88 -10.67 5.17
N ASN A 343 -16.31 -10.08 4.05
CA ASN A 343 -17.17 -10.76 3.08
C ASN A 343 -16.41 -11.89 2.36
N PHE A 344 -15.13 -11.67 2.05
CA PHE A 344 -14.24 -12.70 1.51
C PHE A 344 -14.10 -13.89 2.45
N GLU A 345 -13.84 -13.65 3.74
CA GLU A 345 -13.69 -14.73 4.71
C GLU A 345 -14.99 -15.49 5.02
N LYS A 346 -16.15 -14.84 4.83
CA LYS A 346 -17.46 -15.50 4.93
C LYS A 346 -17.83 -16.33 3.70
N GLY A 347 -17.03 -16.30 2.64
CA GLY A 347 -17.35 -16.93 1.37
C GLY A 347 -18.42 -16.19 0.56
N GLU A 348 -18.73 -14.94 0.93
CA GLU A 348 -19.63 -14.06 0.16
C GLU A 348 -18.90 -13.42 -1.03
N LEU A 349 -17.57 -13.55 -1.09
CA LEU A 349 -16.73 -13.15 -2.21
C LEU A 349 -15.67 -14.23 -2.48
N ASP A 350 -15.44 -14.55 -3.75
CA ASP A 350 -14.27 -15.31 -4.20
C ASP A 350 -12.98 -14.46 -4.10
N GLY A 351 -11.82 -15.08 -4.35
CA GLY A 351 -10.53 -14.40 -4.37
C GLY A 351 -10.39 -13.24 -5.38
N LYS A 352 -11.39 -13.11 -6.24
CA LYS A 352 -11.53 -12.10 -7.29
C LYS A 352 -12.63 -11.08 -6.97
N GLY A 353 -13.24 -11.15 -5.78
CA GLY A 353 -14.28 -10.24 -5.31
C GLY A 353 -15.66 -10.43 -5.96
N LYS A 354 -16.00 -11.63 -6.43
CA LYS A 354 -17.31 -11.97 -7.01
C LYS A 354 -18.02 -13.01 -6.14
N MET A 355 -19.35 -12.90 -6.02
CA MET A 355 -20.18 -13.97 -5.47
C MET A 355 -20.07 -15.26 -6.29
#